data_AF-A0A3N5WNU2-F1
#
_entry.id   AF-A0A3N5WNU2-F1
#
_cell.length_a   1.000
_cell.length_b   1.000
_cell.length_c   1.000
_cell.angle_alpha   90.00
_cell.angle_beta   90.00
_cell.angle_gamma   90.00
#
_symmetry.space_group_name_H-M   'P 1'
#
loop_
_entity.id
_entity.type
_entity.pdbx_description
1 polymer ?
#
loop_
_entity_poly.entity_id
_entity_poly.type
_entity_poly.pdbx_seq_one_letter_code
_entity_poly.pdbx_strand_id
1 'polypeptide(L)'
;MRESVFYRFDQLRIRVFYALNPPEEAVFTPDEQVANVVRATLTQAAAQATATLTPTATVTATALPPDVPTATATFTPAPPPESALVENVPYVDQHYGFNNCAPANLTMALQFWNWGGTRESVSESIKPFAKDKNVMPYELVDFVNSLTDLRALMRVGGTPETLKRLISAGYPVIVERGVYLRDLSGKVSWMGHYQVVYGYDDKAGQWQVKDSFEKGGDHFNVGYNELIRGWRSFDYAFLVIYPPENEGEVLGLLGSYADEANSNQIAAQIASDEIASTQGQDQFFALFNRGTSLQRLQDFNGAAQAFDEAFAFYAKLSGDQRPWRMLWYQTGPYFAYYYIGRYNDVINLADKTINTASEPYLEESFYWRAMAKIQLGDQGGAVEDLKQSLEFHPGFIPSVVLLQQVGGQ
;
A
#
# COMPACT_ATOMS: atom_id res chain seq x y z
N MET A 1 -32.06 -15.03 -16.49
CA MET A 1 -31.65 -16.44 -16.79
C MET A 1 -30.43 -16.56 -17.70
N ARG A 2 -30.18 -15.67 -18.68
CA ARG A 2 -28.93 -15.72 -19.48
C ARG A 2 -27.68 -15.33 -18.70
N GLU A 3 -27.77 -14.35 -17.80
CA GLU A 3 -26.64 -13.92 -16.94
C GLU A 3 -26.10 -15.03 -16.03
N SER A 4 -26.94 -15.96 -15.56
CA SER A 4 -26.49 -17.02 -14.65
C SER A 4 -25.68 -18.12 -15.33
N VAL A 5 -25.86 -18.34 -16.64
CA VAL A 5 -25.10 -19.35 -17.40
C VAL A 5 -23.73 -18.80 -17.78
N PHE A 6 -23.66 -17.56 -18.26
CA PHE A 6 -22.39 -16.89 -18.55
C PHE A 6 -21.53 -16.76 -17.28
N TYR A 7 -22.14 -16.34 -16.16
CA TYR A 7 -21.44 -16.26 -14.88
C TYR A 7 -20.88 -17.62 -14.44
N ARG A 8 -21.69 -18.69 -14.51
CA ARG A 8 -21.24 -20.05 -14.14
C ARG A 8 -20.13 -20.57 -15.05
N PHE A 9 -20.21 -20.28 -16.34
CA PHE A 9 -19.18 -20.64 -17.31
C PHE A 9 -17.86 -19.91 -17.04
N ASP A 10 -17.92 -18.60 -16.78
CA ASP A 10 -16.72 -17.82 -16.47
C ASP A 10 -16.09 -18.25 -15.13
N GLN A 11 -16.91 -18.51 -14.10
CA GLN A 11 -16.43 -19.11 -12.86
C GLN A 11 -15.74 -20.46 -13.07
N LEU A 12 -16.29 -21.32 -13.94
CA LEU A 12 -15.64 -22.59 -14.29
C LEU A 12 -14.32 -22.35 -15.02
N ARG A 13 -14.27 -21.40 -15.97
CA ARG A 13 -13.04 -21.01 -16.69
C ARG A 13 -11.95 -20.56 -15.71
N ILE A 14 -12.28 -19.68 -14.77
CA ILE A 14 -11.36 -19.19 -13.74
C ILE A 14 -10.86 -20.34 -12.84
N ARG A 15 -11.75 -21.23 -12.41
CA ARG A 15 -11.39 -22.41 -11.61
C ARG A 15 -10.45 -23.36 -12.34
N VAL A 16 -10.72 -23.64 -13.62
CA VAL A 16 -9.84 -24.47 -14.46
C VAL A 16 -8.48 -23.80 -14.64
N PHE A 17 -8.45 -22.50 -14.92
CA PHE A 17 -7.20 -21.74 -15.04
C PHE A 17 -6.33 -21.87 -13.79
N TYR A 18 -6.88 -21.62 -12.60
CA TYR A 18 -6.12 -21.69 -11.35
C TYR A 18 -5.84 -23.11 -10.85
N ALA A 19 -6.59 -24.11 -11.32
CA ALA A 19 -6.25 -25.51 -11.09
C ALA A 19 -5.04 -25.95 -11.93
N LEU A 20 -4.89 -25.42 -13.14
CA LEU A 20 -3.76 -25.70 -14.03
C LEU A 20 -2.54 -24.81 -13.76
N ASN A 21 -2.78 -23.60 -13.25
CA ASN A 21 -1.77 -22.58 -12.96
C ASN A 21 -1.94 -22.11 -11.50
N PRO A 22 -1.59 -22.94 -10.51
CA PRO A 22 -1.70 -22.55 -9.10
C PRO A 22 -0.78 -21.35 -8.81
N PRO A 23 -1.34 -20.16 -8.51
CA PRO A 23 -0.55 -18.94 -8.39
C PRO A 23 0.36 -18.97 -7.16
N GLU A 24 -0.04 -19.70 -6.12
CA GLU A 24 0.78 -20.04 -4.95
C GLU A 24 2.07 -20.82 -5.30
N GLU A 25 2.14 -21.54 -6.42
CA GLU A 25 3.36 -22.26 -6.84
C GLU A 25 4.33 -21.37 -7.63
N ALA A 26 3.83 -20.28 -8.21
CA ALA A 26 4.68 -19.32 -8.91
C ALA A 26 5.46 -18.47 -7.90
N VAL A 27 6.78 -18.65 -7.87
CA VAL A 27 7.71 -17.91 -7.03
C VAL A 27 8.59 -17.02 -7.89
N PHE A 28 8.75 -15.77 -7.47
CA PHE A 28 9.75 -14.88 -8.05
C PHE A 28 11.07 -15.08 -7.31
N THR A 29 12.15 -15.28 -8.05
CA THR A 29 13.51 -15.28 -7.52
C THR A 29 14.27 -14.18 -8.25
N PRO A 30 14.75 -13.14 -7.55
CA PRO A 30 15.55 -12.10 -8.18
C PRO A 30 16.84 -12.64 -8.78
N ASP A 31 17.33 -12.05 -9.87
CA ASP A 31 18.60 -12.44 -10.51
C ASP A 31 19.79 -12.08 -9.61
N GLU A 32 20.39 -13.10 -8.99
CA GLU A 32 21.51 -12.91 -8.07
C GLU A 32 22.74 -12.30 -8.74
N GLN A 33 22.99 -12.59 -10.02
CA GLN A 33 24.16 -12.04 -10.72
C GLN A 33 23.97 -10.55 -10.94
N VAL A 34 22.79 -10.14 -11.44
CA VAL A 34 22.44 -8.73 -11.63
C VAL A 34 22.44 -8.01 -10.28
N ALA A 35 21.85 -8.60 -9.24
CA ALA A 35 21.83 -8.04 -7.90
C ALA A 35 23.24 -7.83 -7.34
N ASN A 36 24.14 -8.80 -7.51
CA ASN A 36 25.52 -8.72 -7.04
C ASN A 36 26.33 -7.65 -7.80
N VAL A 37 26.17 -7.56 -9.13
CA VAL A 37 26.83 -6.54 -9.95
C VAL A 37 26.37 -5.14 -9.53
N VAL A 38 25.06 -4.90 -9.45
CA VAL A 38 24.50 -3.62 -9.04
C VAL A 38 24.97 -3.25 -7.63
N ARG A 39 24.94 -4.19 -6.67
CA ARG A 39 25.41 -3.94 -5.31
C ARG A 39 26.88 -3.55 -5.27
N ALA A 40 27.72 -4.22 -6.05
CA ALA A 40 29.15 -3.90 -6.14
C ALA A 40 29.38 -2.49 -6.74
N THR A 41 28.66 -2.15 -7.81
CA THR A 41 28.72 -0.82 -8.44
C THR A 41 28.28 0.28 -7.48
N LEU A 42 27.15 0.12 -6.78
CA LEU A 42 26.67 1.11 -5.82
C LEU A 42 27.62 1.27 -4.63
N THR A 43 28.17 0.17 -4.12
CA THR A 43 29.18 0.22 -3.03
C THR A 43 30.43 0.98 -3.47
N GLN A 44 30.91 0.73 -4.70
CA GLN A 44 32.06 1.45 -5.25
C GLN A 44 31.76 2.94 -5.44
N ALA A 45 30.58 3.30 -5.96
CA ALA A 45 30.17 4.69 -6.14
C ALA A 45 30.07 5.44 -4.81
N ALA A 46 29.51 4.82 -3.76
CA ALA A 46 29.44 5.40 -2.42
C ALA A 46 30.84 5.61 -1.81
N ALA A 47 31.75 4.65 -1.99
CA ALA A 47 33.14 4.77 -1.55
C ALA A 47 33.88 5.91 -2.25
N GLN A 48 33.62 6.13 -3.54
CA GLN A 48 34.18 7.24 -4.32
C GLN A 48 33.61 8.61 -3.92
N ALA A 49 32.29 8.69 -3.66
CA ALA A 49 31.65 9.92 -3.19
C ALA A 49 32.18 10.38 -1.82
N THR A 50 32.64 9.43 -0.99
CA THR A 50 33.22 9.70 0.34
C THR A 50 34.71 10.08 0.27
N ALA A 51 35.41 9.81 -0.84
CA ALA A 51 36.87 9.92 -0.96
C ALA A 51 37.41 11.35 -1.24
N THR A 52 36.63 12.43 -1.07
CA THR A 52 37.11 13.80 -1.35
C THR A 52 36.57 14.86 -0.38
N LEU A 53 36.76 14.64 0.92
CA LEU A 53 36.85 15.76 1.86
C LEU A 53 38.15 15.62 2.65
N THR A 54 39.19 16.34 2.23
CA THR A 54 40.27 16.71 3.14
C THR A 54 39.65 17.57 4.23
N PRO A 55 39.87 17.30 5.54
CA PRO A 55 39.40 18.19 6.58
C PRO A 55 39.96 19.59 6.30
N THR A 56 39.10 20.53 5.91
CA THR A 56 39.49 21.94 5.92
C THR A 56 39.72 22.29 7.38
N ALA A 57 40.87 22.89 7.69
CA ALA A 57 41.15 23.39 9.03
C ALA A 57 39.97 24.26 9.48
N THR A 58 39.18 23.75 10.42
CA THR A 58 38.10 24.48 11.05
C THR A 58 38.71 25.72 11.68
N VAL A 59 38.31 26.90 11.21
CA VAL A 59 38.57 28.14 11.93
C VAL A 59 37.91 27.97 13.29
N THR A 60 38.70 27.99 14.36
CA THR A 60 38.19 27.97 15.73
C THR A 60 37.33 29.22 15.92
N ALA A 61 36.02 29.08 15.73
CA ALA A 61 35.07 30.09 16.14
C ALA A 61 35.18 30.21 17.66
N THR A 62 35.31 31.43 18.17
CA THR A 62 35.24 31.71 19.60
C THR A 62 33.91 31.14 20.11
N ALA A 63 34.00 30.18 21.03
CA ALA A 63 32.82 29.60 21.65
C ALA A 63 32.01 30.72 22.32
N LEU A 64 30.83 31.01 21.77
CA LEU A 64 29.80 31.71 22.51
C LEU A 64 29.41 30.82 23.71
N PRO A 65 29.07 31.42 24.87
CA PRO A 65 28.61 30.66 26.02
C PRO A 65 27.50 29.70 25.60
N PRO A 66 27.45 28.47 26.15
CA PRO A 66 26.41 27.52 25.82
C PRO A 66 25.06 28.16 26.09
N ASP A 67 24.23 28.31 25.05
CA ASP A 67 22.82 28.55 25.23
C ASP A 67 22.31 27.39 26.08
N VAL A 68 21.88 27.71 27.29
CA VAL A 68 21.21 26.77 28.18
C VAL A 68 20.05 26.19 27.36
N PRO A 69 19.95 24.86 27.18
CA PRO A 69 18.80 24.29 26.51
C PRO A 69 17.56 24.74 27.27
N THR A 70 16.80 25.65 26.67
CA THR A 70 15.48 25.99 27.18
C THR A 70 14.70 24.69 27.03
N ALA A 71 14.30 24.10 28.14
CA ALA A 71 13.45 22.92 28.14
C ALA A 71 12.16 23.29 27.41
N THR A 72 12.09 23.00 26.11
CA THR A 72 10.84 23.00 25.38
C THR A 72 9.99 21.96 26.09
N ALA A 73 8.94 22.39 26.78
CA ALA A 73 8.01 21.48 27.42
C ALA A 73 7.49 20.53 26.34
N THR A 74 7.95 19.28 26.36
CA THR A 74 7.39 18.21 25.56
C THR A 74 6.00 17.96 26.15
N PHE A 75 4.98 18.57 25.53
CA PHE A 75 3.59 18.23 25.81
C PHE A 75 3.40 16.78 25.38
N THR A 76 3.55 15.84 26.31
CA THR A 76 3.09 14.47 26.09
C THR A 76 1.57 14.51 26.07
N PRO A 77 0.90 14.19 24.95
CA PRO A 77 -0.55 14.25 24.89
C PRO A 77 -1.13 13.24 25.87
N ALA A 78 -2.26 13.60 26.49
CA ALA A 78 -2.96 12.69 27.39
C ALA A 78 -3.24 11.34 26.70
N PRO A 79 -3.21 10.22 27.45
CA PRO A 79 -3.58 8.94 26.87
C PRO A 79 -5.04 8.98 26.38
N PRO A 80 -5.36 8.30 25.27
CA PRO A 80 -6.74 8.19 24.80
C PRO A 80 -7.60 7.50 25.88
N PRO A 81 -8.92 7.75 25.93
CA PRO A 81 -9.82 7.07 26.85
C PRO A 81 -9.83 5.55 26.58
N GLU A 82 -10.30 4.75 27.54
CA GLU A 82 -10.37 3.27 27.42
C GLU A 82 -11.36 2.80 26.34
N SER A 83 -12.31 3.65 25.95
CA SER A 83 -13.19 3.43 24.81
C SER A 83 -13.61 4.76 24.19
N ALA A 84 -13.86 4.73 22.88
CA ALA A 84 -14.46 5.83 22.15
C ALA A 84 -15.22 5.31 20.93
N LEU A 85 -16.21 6.07 20.48
CA LEU A 85 -17.02 5.77 19.31
C LEU A 85 -17.30 7.08 18.56
N VAL A 86 -17.00 7.12 17.27
CA VAL A 86 -17.49 8.17 16.37
C VAL A 86 -18.92 7.82 15.99
N GLU A 87 -19.88 8.60 16.48
CA GLU A 87 -21.29 8.37 16.20
C GLU A 87 -21.65 8.69 14.73
N ASN A 88 -22.71 8.04 14.22
CA ASN A 88 -23.32 8.36 12.94
C ASN A 88 -22.42 8.22 11.69
N VAL A 89 -21.37 7.38 11.74
CA VAL A 89 -20.62 7.01 10.53
C VAL A 89 -21.55 6.25 9.57
N PRO A 90 -21.77 6.75 8.34
CA PRO A 90 -22.65 6.11 7.36
C PRO A 90 -22.17 4.73 6.94
N TYR A 91 -23.08 3.90 6.43
CA TYR A 91 -22.76 2.59 5.89
C TYR A 91 -23.06 2.50 4.40
N VAL A 92 -22.09 1.98 3.66
CA VAL A 92 -22.17 1.71 2.22
C VAL A 92 -21.52 0.36 1.95
N ASP A 93 -22.30 -0.59 1.41
CA ASP A 93 -21.80 -1.90 1.00
C ASP A 93 -21.10 -1.86 -0.37
N GLN A 94 -20.35 -2.91 -0.69
CA GLN A 94 -19.74 -3.13 -2.00
C GLN A 94 -20.49 -4.15 -2.87
N HIS A 95 -21.66 -4.65 -2.44
CA HIS A 95 -22.30 -5.87 -3.01
C HIS A 95 -22.77 -5.72 -4.46
N TYR A 96 -22.82 -4.50 -4.99
CA TYR A 96 -23.27 -4.20 -6.35
C TYR A 96 -22.12 -3.89 -7.34
N GLY A 97 -20.86 -4.10 -6.96
CA GLY A 97 -19.72 -3.99 -7.87
C GLY A 97 -18.50 -4.84 -7.47
N PHE A 98 -17.74 -5.32 -8.46
CA PHE A 98 -16.53 -6.11 -8.21
C PHE A 98 -15.40 -5.22 -7.68
N ASN A 99 -14.71 -5.67 -6.63
CA ASN A 99 -13.55 -4.99 -6.03
C ASN A 99 -13.82 -3.53 -5.61
N ASN A 100 -15.04 -3.25 -5.13
CA ASN A 100 -15.47 -1.90 -4.75
C ASN A 100 -15.20 -1.56 -3.26
N CYS A 101 -14.28 -2.26 -2.59
CA CYS A 101 -13.95 -1.98 -1.18
C CYS A 101 -13.42 -0.55 -0.99
N ALA A 102 -12.50 -0.08 -1.85
CA ALA A 102 -11.95 1.27 -1.75
C ALA A 102 -13.03 2.34 -1.99
N PRO A 103 -13.82 2.31 -3.09
CA PRO A 103 -14.91 3.25 -3.29
C PRO A 103 -15.96 3.25 -2.17
N ALA A 104 -16.32 2.09 -1.63
CA ALA A 104 -17.30 1.98 -0.55
C ALA A 104 -16.78 2.64 0.74
N ASN A 105 -15.55 2.30 1.16
CA ASN A 105 -14.96 2.85 2.38
C ASN A 105 -14.66 4.35 2.27
N LEU A 106 -14.18 4.79 1.12
CA LEU A 106 -13.99 6.22 0.86
C LEU A 106 -15.33 6.98 0.92
N THR A 107 -16.40 6.42 0.35
CA THR A 107 -17.73 7.02 0.41
C THR A 107 -18.24 7.11 1.86
N MET A 108 -18.09 6.07 2.67
CA MET A 108 -18.48 6.11 4.09
C MET A 108 -17.76 7.24 4.85
N ALA A 109 -16.44 7.36 4.65
CA ALA A 109 -15.64 8.40 5.30
C ALA A 109 -15.95 9.81 4.79
N LEU A 110 -16.24 9.98 3.50
CA LEU A 110 -16.65 11.26 2.91
C LEU A 110 -18.05 11.69 3.38
N GLN A 111 -19.01 10.77 3.40
CA GLN A 111 -20.39 11.05 3.81
C GLN A 111 -20.49 11.39 5.30
N PHE A 112 -19.58 10.88 6.14
CA PHE A 112 -19.45 11.33 7.54
C PHE A 112 -19.22 12.85 7.63
N TRP A 113 -18.48 13.42 6.68
CA TRP A 113 -18.26 14.87 6.55
C TRP A 113 -19.30 15.56 5.66
N ASN A 114 -20.50 14.98 5.53
CA ASN A 114 -21.61 15.51 4.74
C ASN A 114 -21.33 15.69 3.23
N TRP A 115 -20.34 14.97 2.68
CA TRP A 115 -20.13 14.95 1.23
C TRP A 115 -21.29 14.23 0.52
N GLY A 116 -21.90 14.89 -0.47
CA GLY A 116 -23.15 14.43 -1.09
C GLY A 116 -23.03 13.38 -2.19
N GLY A 117 -21.83 12.83 -2.44
CA GLY A 117 -21.61 11.86 -3.51
C GLY A 117 -21.95 10.41 -3.14
N THR A 118 -21.69 9.51 -4.08
CA THR A 118 -22.06 8.08 -4.02
C THR A 118 -20.87 7.17 -4.32
N ARG A 119 -20.96 5.90 -3.91
CA ARG A 119 -19.95 4.87 -4.25
C ARG A 119 -19.74 4.75 -5.74
N GLU A 120 -20.80 4.88 -6.53
CA GLU A 120 -20.76 4.86 -7.99
C GLU A 120 -19.93 6.01 -8.54
N SER A 121 -20.18 7.25 -8.09
CA SER A 121 -19.39 8.42 -8.51
C SER A 121 -17.90 8.32 -8.11
N VAL A 122 -17.61 7.78 -6.93
CA VAL A 122 -16.24 7.50 -6.50
C VAL A 122 -15.62 6.42 -7.39
N SER A 123 -16.34 5.31 -7.62
CA SER A 123 -15.86 4.19 -8.43
C SER A 123 -15.59 4.59 -9.87
N GLU A 124 -16.41 5.45 -10.48
CA GLU A 124 -16.16 5.95 -11.84
C GLU A 124 -14.87 6.76 -11.94
N SER A 125 -14.43 7.37 -10.83
CA SER A 125 -13.25 8.23 -10.79
C SER A 125 -11.96 7.46 -10.49
N ILE A 126 -11.96 6.65 -9.43
CA ILE A 126 -10.74 5.96 -8.93
C ILE A 126 -10.64 4.50 -9.37
N LYS A 127 -11.66 3.99 -10.07
CA LYS A 127 -11.71 2.62 -10.58
C LYS A 127 -12.42 2.61 -11.95
N PRO A 128 -11.88 3.33 -12.96
CA PRO A 128 -12.57 3.56 -14.22
C PRO A 128 -12.86 2.26 -15.00
N PHE A 129 -12.21 1.16 -14.63
CA PHE A 129 -12.50 -0.16 -15.16
C PHE A 129 -13.17 -1.08 -14.12
N ALA A 130 -14.34 -1.61 -14.47
CA ALA A 130 -15.19 -2.34 -13.53
C ALA A 130 -14.53 -3.60 -12.92
N LYS A 131 -13.54 -4.20 -13.58
CA LYS A 131 -12.86 -5.42 -13.11
C LYS A 131 -11.45 -5.17 -12.56
N ASP A 132 -11.02 -3.92 -12.48
CA ASP A 132 -9.79 -3.53 -11.81
C ASP A 132 -9.70 -4.19 -10.43
N LYS A 133 -8.50 -4.72 -10.12
CA LYS A 133 -8.25 -5.57 -8.96
C LYS A 133 -7.98 -4.77 -7.70
N ASN A 134 -7.54 -3.52 -7.82
CA ASN A 134 -7.19 -2.70 -6.66
C ASN A 134 -7.40 -1.21 -6.94
N VAL A 135 -7.50 -0.42 -5.88
CA VAL A 135 -7.29 1.04 -5.94
C VAL A 135 -6.24 1.36 -4.89
N MET A 136 -5.18 2.04 -5.30
CA MET A 136 -4.06 2.35 -4.43
C MET A 136 -4.43 3.44 -3.41
N PRO A 137 -3.87 3.41 -2.17
CA PRO A 137 -4.21 4.39 -1.15
C PRO A 137 -3.98 5.86 -1.55
N TYR A 138 -2.98 6.13 -2.40
CA TYR A 138 -2.72 7.49 -2.88
C TYR A 138 -3.83 8.00 -3.80
N GLU A 139 -4.50 7.12 -4.55
CA GLU A 139 -5.64 7.51 -5.40
C GLU A 139 -6.84 7.95 -4.57
N LEU A 140 -7.03 7.37 -3.37
CA LEU A 140 -8.04 7.83 -2.41
C LEU A 140 -7.71 9.23 -1.90
N VAL A 141 -6.44 9.48 -1.55
CA VAL A 141 -5.96 10.82 -1.13
C VAL A 141 -6.16 11.84 -2.24
N ASP A 142 -5.76 11.50 -3.46
CA ASP A 142 -5.84 12.39 -4.63
C ASP A 142 -7.29 12.72 -4.98
N PHE A 143 -8.19 11.74 -4.92
CA PHE A 143 -9.63 11.97 -5.09
C PHE A 143 -10.14 13.01 -4.08
N VAL A 144 -9.85 12.83 -2.79
CA VAL A 144 -10.32 13.76 -1.75
C VAL A 144 -9.75 15.16 -1.99
N ASN A 145 -8.43 15.26 -2.16
CA ASN A 145 -7.74 16.54 -2.24
C ASN A 145 -7.99 17.31 -3.56
N SER A 146 -8.40 16.61 -4.62
CA SER A 146 -8.60 17.21 -5.95
C SER A 146 -10.07 17.39 -6.32
N LEU A 147 -10.98 16.56 -5.81
CA LEU A 147 -12.38 16.49 -6.26
C LEU A 147 -13.40 16.80 -5.16
N THR A 148 -12.94 17.17 -3.96
CA THR A 148 -13.80 17.57 -2.84
C THR A 148 -13.27 18.81 -2.14
N ASP A 149 -14.08 19.42 -1.28
CA ASP A 149 -13.67 20.53 -0.41
C ASP A 149 -13.00 20.05 0.89
N LEU A 150 -12.74 18.74 1.03
CA LEU A 150 -12.10 18.12 2.18
C LEU A 150 -10.59 17.95 1.95
N ARG A 151 -9.87 17.57 3.02
CA ARG A 151 -8.49 17.13 2.96
C ARG A 151 -8.34 15.68 3.39
N ALA A 152 -7.37 15.01 2.81
CA ALA A 152 -6.94 13.68 3.22
C ALA A 152 -5.42 13.59 3.37
N LEU A 153 -5.00 12.83 4.36
CA LEU A 153 -3.61 12.42 4.56
C LEU A 153 -3.55 10.90 4.70
N MET A 154 -2.56 10.28 4.05
CA MET A 154 -2.18 8.88 4.26
C MET A 154 -0.86 8.83 5.01
N ARG A 155 -0.74 7.92 5.97
CA ARG A 155 0.50 7.60 6.69
C ARG A 155 0.66 6.08 6.82
N VAL A 156 1.86 5.64 7.13
CA VAL A 156 2.24 4.23 7.36
C VAL A 156 2.86 4.05 8.74
N GLY A 157 2.98 2.81 9.19
CA GLY A 157 3.49 2.49 10.51
C GLY A 157 2.53 2.89 11.64
N GLY A 158 1.23 2.97 11.38
CA GLY A 158 0.24 3.32 12.40
C GLY A 158 0.22 2.31 13.57
N THR A 159 -0.14 2.79 14.75
CA THR A 159 -0.28 1.95 15.96
C THR A 159 -1.72 2.00 16.50
N PRO A 160 -2.13 1.06 17.37
CA PRO A 160 -3.39 1.17 18.11
C PRO A 160 -3.57 2.54 18.77
N GLU A 161 -2.52 3.09 19.38
CA GLU A 161 -2.56 4.40 20.04
C GLU A 161 -2.83 5.52 19.05
N THR A 162 -2.28 5.44 17.83
CA THR A 162 -2.51 6.41 16.76
C THR A 162 -3.98 6.40 16.32
N LEU A 163 -4.55 5.22 16.08
CA LEU A 163 -5.96 5.08 15.72
C LEU A 163 -6.88 5.56 16.86
N LYS A 164 -6.60 5.15 18.10
CA LYS A 164 -7.38 5.55 19.28
C LYS A 164 -7.42 7.06 19.45
N ARG A 165 -6.28 7.75 19.25
CA ARG A 165 -6.20 9.21 19.33
C ARG A 165 -7.12 9.87 18.30
N LEU A 166 -7.03 9.48 17.03
CA LEU A 166 -7.87 10.01 15.96
C LEU A 166 -9.36 9.73 16.23
N ILE A 167 -9.71 8.49 16.57
CA ILE A 167 -11.09 8.07 16.83
C ILE A 167 -11.68 8.80 18.05
N SER A 168 -10.93 8.90 19.14
CA SER A 168 -11.37 9.62 20.35
C SER A 168 -11.57 11.12 20.13
N ALA A 169 -10.93 11.69 19.11
CA ALA A 169 -11.12 13.06 18.67
C ALA A 169 -12.21 13.23 17.60
N GLY A 170 -12.94 12.16 17.26
CA GLY A 170 -14.07 12.21 16.33
C GLY A 170 -13.72 11.94 14.87
N TYR A 171 -12.50 11.47 14.57
CA TYR A 171 -12.07 11.18 13.20
C TYR A 171 -12.14 9.67 12.92
N PRO A 172 -13.08 9.20 12.08
CA PRO A 172 -13.04 7.82 11.59
C PRO A 172 -11.83 7.66 10.68
N VAL A 173 -11.20 6.48 10.73
CA VAL A 173 -9.94 6.21 10.01
C VAL A 173 -10.14 5.08 9.02
N ILE A 174 -9.71 5.25 7.78
CA ILE A 174 -9.65 4.13 6.82
C ILE A 174 -8.31 3.42 6.99
N VAL A 175 -8.34 2.10 7.13
CA VAL A 175 -7.15 1.26 7.09
C VAL A 175 -7.21 0.32 5.90
N GLU A 176 -6.05 -0.01 5.34
CA GLU A 176 -5.92 -1.13 4.40
C GLU A 176 -5.40 -2.36 5.15
N ARG A 177 -6.06 -3.50 5.00
CA ARG A 177 -5.73 -4.72 5.74
C ARG A 177 -5.89 -5.97 4.90
N GLY A 178 -5.15 -6.99 5.29
CA GLY A 178 -5.32 -8.35 4.80
C GLY A 178 -6.53 -9.02 5.44
N VAL A 179 -7.31 -9.69 4.61
CA VAL A 179 -8.43 -10.55 5.00
C VAL A 179 -8.35 -11.89 4.27
N TYR A 180 -8.99 -12.91 4.84
CA TYR A 180 -9.09 -14.25 4.24
C TYR A 180 -10.51 -14.50 3.79
N LEU A 181 -10.76 -14.28 2.51
CA LEU A 181 -12.08 -14.47 1.91
C LEU A 181 -12.03 -15.56 0.84
N ARG A 182 -13.20 -16.06 0.48
CA ARG A 182 -13.34 -17.01 -0.62
C ARG A 182 -13.17 -16.28 -1.95
N ASP A 183 -12.13 -16.60 -2.70
CA ASP A 183 -11.87 -15.99 -4.00
C ASP A 183 -12.72 -16.61 -5.13
N LEU A 184 -12.53 -16.10 -6.36
CA LEU A 184 -13.25 -16.55 -7.56
C LEU A 184 -12.96 -18.02 -7.94
N SER A 185 -11.84 -18.60 -7.47
CA SER A 185 -11.57 -20.03 -7.62
C SER A 185 -12.38 -20.88 -6.61
N GLY A 186 -12.96 -20.25 -5.59
CA GLY A 186 -13.67 -20.90 -4.50
C GLY A 186 -12.75 -21.31 -3.34
N LYS A 187 -11.45 -21.00 -3.39
CA LYS A 187 -10.50 -21.22 -2.29
C LYS A 187 -10.55 -20.03 -1.33
N VAL A 188 -10.32 -20.29 -0.03
CA VAL A 188 -10.06 -19.21 0.93
C VAL A 188 -8.61 -18.81 0.80
N SER A 189 -8.34 -17.54 0.50
CA SER A 189 -6.99 -17.03 0.31
C SER A 189 -6.89 -15.57 0.75
N TRP A 190 -5.65 -15.12 0.96
CA TRP A 190 -5.38 -13.75 1.39
C TRP A 190 -5.69 -12.73 0.28
N MET A 191 -6.30 -11.61 0.67
CA MET A 191 -6.55 -10.45 -0.20
C MET A 191 -6.58 -9.15 0.60
N GLY A 192 -6.34 -8.03 -0.10
CA GLY A 192 -6.46 -6.69 0.46
C GLY A 192 -7.92 -6.26 0.62
N HIS A 193 -8.18 -5.47 1.64
CA HIS A 193 -9.48 -4.89 1.94
C HIS A 193 -9.31 -3.56 2.68
N TYR A 194 -10.12 -2.57 2.30
CA TYR A 194 -10.24 -1.33 3.06
C TYR A 194 -11.31 -1.46 4.12
N GLN A 195 -11.12 -0.80 5.24
CA GLN A 195 -12.06 -0.84 6.37
C GLN A 195 -12.06 0.50 7.09
N VAL A 196 -13.25 1.07 7.33
CA VAL A 196 -13.39 2.24 8.21
C VAL A 196 -13.43 1.78 9.66
N VAL A 197 -12.48 2.24 10.46
CA VAL A 197 -12.44 2.07 11.91
C VAL A 197 -13.04 3.31 12.56
N TYR A 198 -14.07 3.12 13.38
CA TYR A 198 -14.82 4.24 13.97
C TYR A 198 -15.01 4.14 15.48
N GLY A 199 -14.54 3.06 16.11
CA GLY A 199 -14.61 2.91 17.56
C GLY A 199 -13.65 1.87 18.09
N TYR A 200 -13.46 1.89 19.40
CA TYR A 200 -12.70 0.87 20.12
C TYR A 200 -13.19 0.73 21.56
N ASP A 201 -12.98 -0.45 22.13
CA ASP A 201 -13.26 -0.77 23.54
C ASP A 201 -12.12 -1.64 24.10
N ASP A 202 -11.33 -1.09 25.01
CA ASP A 202 -10.18 -1.77 25.62
C ASP A 202 -10.58 -2.90 26.57
N LYS A 203 -11.75 -2.79 27.20
CA LYS A 203 -12.27 -3.85 28.08
C LYS A 203 -12.74 -5.05 27.26
N ALA A 204 -13.31 -4.81 26.08
CA ALA A 204 -13.69 -5.85 25.15
C ALA A 204 -12.52 -6.35 24.28
N GLY A 205 -11.47 -5.55 24.11
CA GLY A 205 -10.32 -5.83 23.24
C GLY A 205 -10.68 -5.82 21.76
N GLN A 206 -11.59 -4.91 21.36
CA GLN A 206 -12.21 -4.91 20.03
C GLN A 206 -12.30 -3.51 19.42
N TRP A 207 -12.11 -3.46 18.10
CA TRP A 207 -12.42 -2.33 17.25
C TRP A 207 -13.85 -2.43 16.73
N GLN A 208 -14.54 -1.31 16.63
CA GLN A 208 -15.77 -1.18 15.84
C GLN A 208 -15.40 -0.67 14.45
N VAL A 209 -15.88 -1.39 13.42
CA VAL A 209 -15.53 -1.13 12.03
C VAL A 209 -16.75 -1.20 11.11
N LYS A 210 -16.70 -0.46 10.00
CA LYS A 210 -17.61 -0.65 8.88
C LYS A 210 -16.95 -1.58 7.87
N ASP A 211 -17.57 -2.72 7.61
CA ASP A 211 -17.08 -3.71 6.65
C ASP A 211 -17.96 -3.69 5.39
N SER A 212 -17.40 -3.27 4.26
CA SER A 212 -18.16 -3.13 3.02
C SER A 212 -18.48 -4.49 2.36
N PHE A 213 -17.82 -5.58 2.77
CA PHE A 213 -18.00 -6.91 2.21
C PHE A 213 -18.89 -7.81 3.07
N GLU A 214 -18.71 -7.79 4.38
CA GLU A 214 -19.39 -8.72 5.30
C GLU A 214 -20.88 -8.44 5.45
N LYS A 215 -21.65 -9.51 5.64
CA LYS A 215 -23.09 -9.38 5.94
C LYS A 215 -23.24 -8.76 7.34
N GLY A 216 -23.96 -7.65 7.43
CA GLY A 216 -24.08 -6.90 8.69
C GLY A 216 -22.86 -6.02 9.00
N GLY A 217 -22.08 -5.68 7.98
CA GLY A 217 -20.88 -4.87 8.09
C GLY A 217 -21.07 -3.46 8.64
N ASP A 218 -22.31 -2.99 8.83
CA ASP A 218 -22.63 -1.71 9.47
C ASP A 218 -22.21 -1.67 10.97
N HIS A 219 -22.20 -2.82 11.65
CA HIS A 219 -21.87 -2.92 13.07
C HIS A 219 -20.88 -4.08 13.31
N PHE A 220 -19.80 -4.10 12.54
CA PHE A 220 -18.83 -5.19 12.61
C PHE A 220 -17.80 -4.93 13.71
N ASN A 221 -17.41 -6.00 14.42
CA ASN A 221 -16.40 -5.93 15.47
C ASN A 221 -15.22 -6.82 15.10
N VAL A 222 -14.01 -6.29 15.29
CA VAL A 222 -12.75 -7.00 15.00
C VAL A 222 -11.89 -6.98 16.24
N GLY A 223 -11.36 -8.13 16.64
CA GLY A 223 -10.43 -8.19 17.77
C GLY A 223 -9.14 -7.40 17.48
N TYR A 224 -8.53 -6.79 18.49
CA TYR A 224 -7.30 -5.99 18.30
C TYR A 224 -6.20 -6.73 17.54
N ASN A 225 -5.91 -7.96 17.95
CA ASN A 225 -4.90 -8.80 17.29
C ASN A 225 -5.28 -9.17 15.86
N GLU A 226 -6.57 -9.31 15.57
CA GLU A 226 -7.04 -9.66 14.23
C GLU A 226 -6.87 -8.49 13.26
N LEU A 227 -7.24 -7.27 13.69
CA LEU A 227 -7.00 -6.07 12.91
C LEU A 227 -5.50 -5.90 12.68
N ILE A 228 -4.68 -5.97 13.74
CA ILE A 228 -3.23 -5.76 13.66
C ILE A 228 -2.58 -6.77 12.72
N ARG A 229 -2.96 -8.05 12.78
CA ARG A 229 -2.43 -9.06 11.88
C ARG A 229 -2.76 -8.77 10.41
N GLY A 230 -3.98 -8.31 10.13
CA GLY A 230 -4.36 -7.89 8.78
C GLY A 230 -3.65 -6.62 8.34
N TRP A 231 -3.61 -5.61 9.22
CA TRP A 231 -3.04 -4.28 8.96
C TRP A 231 -1.54 -4.34 8.70
N ARG A 232 -0.83 -5.27 9.35
CA ARG A 232 0.58 -5.57 9.07
C ARG A 232 0.84 -5.86 7.60
N SER A 233 -0.07 -6.51 6.88
CA SER A 233 0.17 -6.85 5.47
C SER A 233 0.25 -5.64 4.53
N PHE A 234 -0.07 -4.43 5.03
CA PHE A 234 -0.11 -3.17 4.29
C PHE A 234 0.68 -2.07 4.99
N ASP A 235 1.81 -2.42 5.63
CA ASP A 235 2.71 -1.47 6.30
C ASP A 235 2.00 -0.56 7.32
N TYR A 236 0.95 -1.07 7.94
CA TYR A 236 0.10 -0.31 8.86
C TYR A 236 -0.40 1.02 8.25
N ALA A 237 -0.77 0.99 6.97
CA ALA A 237 -1.30 2.13 6.24
C ALA A 237 -2.65 2.59 6.79
N PHE A 238 -2.78 3.90 7.03
CA PHE A 238 -4.04 4.51 7.44
C PHE A 238 -4.24 5.86 6.76
N LEU A 239 -5.51 6.23 6.59
CA LEU A 239 -5.96 7.46 5.97
C LEU A 239 -6.96 8.15 6.90
N VAL A 240 -6.78 9.46 7.08
CA VAL A 240 -7.73 10.34 7.75
C VAL A 240 -8.23 11.40 6.78
N ILE A 241 -9.55 11.58 6.75
CA ILE A 241 -10.22 12.63 5.98
C ILE A 241 -10.78 13.64 6.97
N TYR A 242 -10.63 14.93 6.67
CA TYR A 242 -11.03 16.01 7.56
C TYR A 242 -11.37 17.30 6.79
N PRO A 243 -12.23 18.17 7.34
CA PRO A 243 -12.42 19.52 6.83
C PRO A 243 -11.12 20.35 6.92
N PRO A 244 -10.78 21.21 5.94
CA PRO A 244 -9.52 21.96 5.94
C PRO A 244 -9.26 22.77 7.23
N GLU A 245 -10.31 23.28 7.87
CA GLU A 245 -10.25 24.02 9.14
C GLU A 245 -9.71 23.18 10.31
N ASN A 246 -9.78 21.85 10.22
CA ASN A 246 -9.33 20.91 11.25
C ASN A 246 -7.88 20.44 11.06
N GLU A 247 -7.18 20.91 10.03
CA GLU A 247 -5.83 20.45 9.68
C GLU A 247 -4.84 20.55 10.85
N GLY A 248 -4.85 21.67 11.57
CA GLY A 248 -3.97 21.86 12.73
C GLY A 248 -4.24 20.86 13.86
N GLU A 249 -5.50 20.50 14.09
CA GLU A 249 -5.88 19.49 15.10
C GLU A 249 -5.41 18.10 14.65
N VAL A 250 -5.68 17.71 13.41
CA VAL A 250 -5.29 16.41 12.86
C VAL A 250 -3.78 16.23 12.89
N LEU A 251 -3.01 17.23 12.45
CA LEU A 251 -1.54 17.18 12.54
C LEU A 251 -1.05 17.10 14.00
N GLY A 252 -1.73 17.79 14.93
CA GLY A 252 -1.45 17.69 16.36
C GLY A 252 -1.70 16.28 16.92
N LEU A 253 -2.78 15.62 16.50
CA LEU A 253 -3.12 14.25 16.89
C LEU A 253 -2.13 13.23 16.33
N LEU A 254 -1.69 13.43 15.08
CA LEU A 254 -0.69 12.60 14.41
C LEU A 254 0.70 12.73 15.06
N GLY A 255 1.02 13.88 15.64
CA GLY A 255 2.30 14.11 16.31
C GLY A 255 3.48 13.82 15.37
N SER A 256 4.28 12.81 15.70
CA SER A 256 5.39 12.35 14.84
C SER A 256 4.96 11.97 13.43
N TYR A 257 3.75 11.46 13.24
CA TYR A 257 3.21 11.12 11.92
C TYR A 257 2.76 12.34 11.11
N ALA A 258 2.78 13.56 11.67
CA ALA A 258 2.45 14.77 10.91
C ALA A 258 3.38 14.95 9.71
N ASP A 259 4.68 14.67 9.89
CA ASP A 259 5.65 14.60 8.81
C ASP A 259 5.66 13.21 8.15
N GLU A 260 5.55 13.19 6.82
CA GLU A 260 5.48 11.94 6.06
C GLU A 260 6.80 11.15 6.12
N ALA A 261 7.94 11.83 6.03
CA ALA A 261 9.24 11.16 6.10
C ALA A 261 9.46 10.50 7.46
N ASN A 262 9.04 11.16 8.55
CA ASN A 262 9.09 10.59 9.88
C ASN A 262 8.13 9.39 10.04
N SER A 263 6.92 9.44 9.46
CA SER A 263 6.02 8.27 9.38
C SER A 263 6.67 7.09 8.66
N ASN A 264 7.35 7.33 7.54
CA ASN A 264 8.08 6.29 6.81
C ASN A 264 9.27 5.73 7.61
N GLN A 265 9.96 6.56 8.39
CA GLN A 265 11.03 6.11 9.30
C GLN A 265 10.49 5.24 10.45
N ILE A 266 9.36 5.64 11.05
CA ILE A 266 8.68 4.86 12.09
C ILE A 266 8.25 3.50 11.53
N ALA A 267 7.64 3.47 10.35
CA ALA A 267 7.23 2.24 9.69
C ALA A 267 8.42 1.31 9.38
N ALA A 268 9.53 1.87 8.87
CA ALA A 268 10.76 1.10 8.64
C ALA A 268 11.31 0.47 9.93
N GLN A 269 11.24 1.20 11.05
CA GLN A 269 11.68 0.70 12.36
C GLN A 269 10.75 -0.41 12.87
N ILE A 270 9.43 -0.20 12.84
CA ILE A 270 8.43 -1.21 13.20
C ILE A 270 8.66 -2.50 12.40
N ALA A 271 8.78 -2.39 11.08
CA ALA A 271 9.05 -3.53 10.22
C ALA A 271 10.36 -4.25 10.59
N SER A 272 11.42 -3.49 10.90
CA SER A 272 12.71 -4.06 11.33
C SER A 272 12.60 -4.84 12.64
N ASP A 273 11.84 -4.34 13.62
CA ASP A 273 11.61 -5.02 14.89
C ASP A 273 10.70 -6.25 14.74
N GLU A 274 9.71 -6.17 13.84
CA GLU A 274 8.79 -7.28 13.56
C GLU A 274 9.46 -8.44 12.82
N ILE A 275 10.46 -8.19 11.96
CA ILE A 275 11.21 -9.26 11.28
C ILE A 275 11.81 -10.26 12.28
N ALA A 276 12.27 -9.77 13.44
CA ALA A 276 12.89 -10.59 14.48
C ALA A 276 11.88 -11.28 15.42
N SER A 277 10.64 -10.79 15.48
CA SER A 277 9.63 -11.24 16.45
C SER A 277 8.42 -11.95 15.84
N THR A 278 8.34 -11.99 14.50
CA THR A 278 7.27 -12.67 13.76
C THR A 278 7.80 -13.92 13.04
N GLN A 279 6.87 -14.75 12.56
CA GLN A 279 7.19 -15.99 11.84
C GLN A 279 6.17 -16.25 10.72
N GLY A 280 6.52 -17.12 9.78
CA GLY A 280 5.62 -17.51 8.69
C GLY A 280 5.18 -16.30 7.87
N GLN A 281 3.90 -16.25 7.49
CA GLN A 281 3.37 -15.16 6.65
C GLN A 281 3.56 -13.76 7.29
N ASP A 282 3.45 -13.63 8.61
CA ASP A 282 3.61 -12.34 9.29
C ASP A 282 5.06 -11.82 9.16
N GLN A 283 6.05 -12.72 9.18
CA GLN A 283 7.47 -12.37 8.94
C GLN A 283 7.73 -11.97 7.49
N PHE A 284 7.06 -12.63 6.54
CA PHE A 284 7.09 -12.19 5.15
C PHE A 284 6.56 -10.76 5.01
N PHE A 285 5.43 -10.42 5.64
CA PHE A 285 4.90 -9.06 5.60
C PHE A 285 5.85 -8.05 6.26
N ALA A 286 6.48 -8.38 7.39
CA ALA A 286 7.46 -7.50 8.02
C ALA A 286 8.67 -7.23 7.10
N LEU A 287 9.21 -8.25 6.42
CA LEU A 287 10.27 -8.09 5.43
C LEU A 287 9.82 -7.19 4.26
N PHE A 288 8.62 -7.43 3.74
CA PHE A 288 8.06 -6.67 2.63
C PHE A 288 7.82 -5.20 3.02
N ASN A 289 7.24 -4.95 4.19
CA ASN A 289 7.01 -3.62 4.75
C ASN A 289 8.30 -2.82 4.91
N ARG A 290 9.38 -3.45 5.38
CA ARG A 290 10.70 -2.80 5.45
C ARG A 290 11.14 -2.30 4.07
N GLY A 291 10.95 -3.13 3.02
CA GLY A 291 11.19 -2.71 1.63
C GLY A 291 10.30 -1.55 1.20
N THR A 292 9.00 -1.61 1.49
CA THR A 292 8.03 -0.55 1.18
C THR A 292 8.39 0.77 1.85
N SER A 293 8.68 0.76 3.15
CA SER A 293 9.08 1.94 3.90
C SER A 293 10.41 2.54 3.41
N LEU A 294 11.43 1.71 3.13
CA LEU A 294 12.70 2.18 2.57
C LEU A 294 12.54 2.77 1.16
N GLN A 295 11.64 2.20 0.35
CA GLN A 295 11.30 2.74 -0.95
C GLN A 295 10.68 4.13 -0.82
N ARG A 296 9.76 4.34 0.13
CA ARG A 296 9.16 5.66 0.40
C ARG A 296 10.20 6.68 0.90
N LEU A 297 11.23 6.22 1.61
CA LEU A 297 12.40 7.01 1.99
C LEU A 297 13.41 7.22 0.85
N GLN A 298 13.13 6.70 -0.35
CA GLN A 298 14.01 6.73 -1.53
C GLN A 298 15.36 6.01 -1.34
N ASP A 299 15.50 5.19 -0.29
CA ASP A 299 16.60 4.24 -0.18
C ASP A 299 16.29 3.01 -1.04
N PHE A 300 16.37 3.18 -2.36
CA PHE A 300 16.03 2.13 -3.32
C PHE A 300 16.97 0.91 -3.22
N ASN A 301 18.23 1.12 -2.81
CA ASN A 301 19.17 0.03 -2.60
C ASN A 301 18.80 -0.80 -1.36
N GLY A 302 18.53 -0.15 -0.23
CA GLY A 302 18.05 -0.83 0.98
C GLY A 302 16.69 -1.50 0.75
N ALA A 303 15.78 -0.84 0.03
CA ALA A 303 14.49 -1.38 -0.35
C ALA A 303 14.63 -2.65 -1.20
N ALA A 304 15.47 -2.63 -2.24
CA ALA A 304 15.68 -3.78 -3.10
C ALA A 304 16.25 -4.98 -2.33
N GLN A 305 17.16 -4.74 -1.38
CA GLN A 305 17.69 -5.80 -0.51
C GLN A 305 16.61 -6.39 0.40
N ALA A 306 15.78 -5.56 1.03
CA ALA A 306 14.66 -6.02 1.85
C ALA A 306 13.63 -6.80 1.03
N PHE A 307 13.34 -6.38 -0.20
CA PHE A 307 12.47 -7.15 -1.11
C PHE A 307 13.09 -8.47 -1.56
N ASP A 308 14.39 -8.51 -1.85
CA ASP A 308 15.09 -9.76 -2.16
C ASP A 308 14.98 -10.76 -0.98
N GLU A 309 15.18 -10.29 0.25
CA GLU A 309 14.98 -11.09 1.47
C GLU A 309 13.52 -11.56 1.61
N ALA A 310 12.54 -10.68 1.36
CA ALA A 310 11.12 -11.01 1.39
C ALA A 310 10.77 -12.10 0.37
N PHE A 311 11.24 -12.00 -0.87
CA PHE A 311 10.96 -13.00 -1.91
C PHE A 311 11.70 -14.33 -1.67
N ALA A 312 12.94 -14.28 -1.17
CA ALA A 312 13.67 -15.46 -0.75
C ALA A 312 12.97 -16.19 0.41
N PHE A 313 12.35 -15.43 1.33
CA PHE A 313 11.55 -15.98 2.41
C PHE A 313 10.20 -16.52 1.91
N TYR A 314 9.52 -15.79 1.01
CA TYR A 314 8.28 -16.22 0.35
C TYR A 314 8.43 -17.59 -0.34
N ALA A 315 9.56 -17.82 -1.01
CA ALA A 315 9.89 -19.10 -1.65
C ALA A 315 9.89 -20.29 -0.66
N LYS A 316 10.18 -20.05 0.62
CA LYS A 316 10.23 -21.06 1.69
C LYS A 316 8.89 -21.29 2.37
N LEU A 317 7.94 -20.37 2.24
CA LEU A 317 6.58 -20.53 2.77
C LEU A 317 5.85 -21.67 2.08
N SER A 318 4.93 -22.32 2.79
CA SER A 318 3.98 -23.25 2.18
C SER A 318 2.97 -22.48 1.31
N GLY A 319 2.40 -23.16 0.31
CA GLY A 319 1.51 -22.51 -0.68
C GLY A 319 0.29 -21.80 -0.07
N ASP A 320 -0.27 -22.34 1.02
CA ASP A 320 -1.39 -21.76 1.76
C ASP A 320 -1.01 -20.50 2.56
N GLN A 321 0.27 -20.31 2.88
CA GLN A 321 0.80 -19.12 3.54
C GLN A 321 1.21 -18.03 2.56
N ARG A 322 1.37 -18.33 1.27
CA ARG A 322 1.86 -17.38 0.26
C ARG A 322 0.78 -16.37 -0.14
N PRO A 323 0.93 -15.07 0.18
CA PRO A 323 0.01 -14.04 -0.28
C PRO A 323 0.28 -13.72 -1.76
N TRP A 324 -0.15 -14.58 -2.68
CA TRP A 324 0.26 -14.50 -4.08
C TRP A 324 -0.22 -13.24 -4.83
N ARG A 325 -1.17 -12.49 -4.26
CA ARG A 325 -1.69 -11.21 -4.78
C ARG A 325 -0.94 -9.97 -4.28
N MET A 326 0.20 -10.10 -3.58
CA MET A 326 0.90 -8.93 -3.01
C MET A 326 1.11 -7.80 -4.01
N LEU A 327 1.57 -8.12 -5.22
CA LEU A 327 1.87 -7.14 -6.28
C LEU A 327 0.61 -6.55 -6.93
N TRP A 328 -0.59 -7.04 -6.59
CA TRP A 328 -1.84 -6.39 -6.99
C TRP A 328 -2.14 -5.16 -6.14
N TYR A 329 -1.60 -5.13 -4.92
CA TYR A 329 -1.88 -4.05 -3.97
C TYR A 329 -0.66 -3.20 -3.64
N GLN A 330 0.55 -3.72 -3.85
CA GLN A 330 1.79 -3.06 -3.47
C GLN A 330 2.84 -3.14 -4.58
N THR A 331 3.14 -2.01 -5.18
CA THR A 331 4.06 -1.89 -6.33
C THR A 331 5.50 -1.55 -5.94
N GLY A 332 5.80 -1.39 -4.64
CA GLY A 332 7.11 -0.99 -4.12
C GLY A 332 8.33 -1.72 -4.72
N PRO A 333 8.28 -3.05 -4.94
CA PRO A 333 9.38 -3.78 -5.58
C PRO A 333 9.76 -3.26 -6.97
N TYR A 334 8.79 -2.84 -7.79
CA TYR A 334 9.07 -2.31 -9.13
C TYR A 334 9.90 -1.02 -9.05
N PHE A 335 9.53 -0.11 -8.16
CA PHE A 335 10.28 1.12 -7.91
C PHE A 335 11.70 0.80 -7.47
N ALA A 336 11.84 -0.03 -6.43
CA ALA A 336 13.13 -0.37 -5.83
C ALA A 336 14.10 -0.97 -6.85
N TYR A 337 13.64 -1.94 -7.66
CA TYR A 337 14.47 -2.57 -8.68
C TYR A 337 14.77 -1.62 -9.86
N TYR A 338 13.77 -0.86 -10.33
CA TYR A 338 13.95 0.06 -11.45
C TYR A 338 14.99 1.14 -11.15
N TYR A 339 14.88 1.84 -10.01
CA TYR A 339 15.74 2.98 -9.71
C TYR A 339 17.21 2.62 -9.40
N ILE A 340 17.52 1.32 -9.23
CA ILE A 340 18.90 0.83 -9.11
C ILE A 340 19.38 0.08 -10.36
N GLY A 341 18.62 0.13 -11.46
CA GLY A 341 19.02 -0.43 -12.75
C GLY A 341 18.78 -1.94 -12.91
N ARG A 342 18.01 -2.58 -12.02
CA ARG A 342 17.64 -4.00 -12.10
C ARG A 342 16.43 -4.21 -13.02
N TYR A 343 16.54 -3.77 -14.27
CA TYR A 343 15.43 -3.76 -15.23
C TYR A 343 14.92 -5.15 -15.58
N ASN A 344 15.80 -6.16 -15.68
CA ASN A 344 15.38 -7.54 -15.90
C ASN A 344 14.53 -8.08 -14.73
N ASP A 345 14.84 -7.71 -13.49
CA ASP A 345 14.04 -8.10 -12.33
C ASP A 345 12.65 -7.46 -12.35
N VAL A 346 12.54 -6.19 -12.79
CA VAL A 346 11.26 -5.53 -13.01
C VAL A 346 10.43 -6.29 -14.05
N ILE A 347 11.03 -6.63 -15.20
CA ILE A 347 10.35 -7.38 -16.27
C ILE A 347 9.91 -8.76 -15.77
N ASN A 348 10.79 -9.52 -15.13
CA ASN A 348 10.49 -10.87 -14.63
C ASN A 348 9.40 -10.85 -13.56
N LEU A 349 9.42 -9.87 -12.66
CA LEU A 349 8.39 -9.72 -11.63
C LEU A 349 7.03 -9.34 -12.22
N ALA A 350 7.02 -8.43 -13.21
CA ALA A 350 5.80 -8.05 -13.93
C ALA A 350 5.24 -9.22 -14.74
N ASP A 351 6.09 -9.95 -15.46
CA ASP A 351 5.73 -11.15 -16.21
C ASP A 351 5.08 -12.20 -15.31
N LYS A 352 5.69 -12.50 -14.15
CA LYS A 352 5.08 -13.39 -13.16
C LYS A 352 3.70 -12.88 -12.76
N THR A 353 3.60 -11.61 -12.40
CA THR A 353 2.37 -11.04 -11.83
C THR A 353 1.22 -11.08 -12.83
N ILE A 354 1.50 -10.71 -14.08
CA ILE A 354 0.55 -10.75 -15.20
C ILE A 354 0.16 -12.19 -15.54
N ASN A 355 1.14 -13.10 -15.68
CA ASN A 355 0.88 -14.48 -16.15
C ASN A 355 0.13 -15.34 -15.12
N THR A 356 0.24 -15.01 -13.83
CA THR A 356 -0.46 -15.73 -12.75
C THR A 356 -1.87 -15.21 -12.48
N ALA A 357 -2.30 -14.12 -13.14
CA ALA A 357 -3.65 -13.60 -13.03
C ALA A 357 -4.51 -14.12 -14.19
N SER A 358 -5.67 -14.72 -13.89
CA SER A 358 -6.59 -15.20 -14.94
C SER A 358 -7.16 -14.05 -15.79
N GLU A 359 -7.20 -12.86 -15.20
CA GLU A 359 -7.55 -11.59 -15.81
C GLU A 359 -6.61 -10.51 -15.24
N PRO A 360 -5.50 -10.18 -15.93
CA PRO A 360 -4.43 -9.33 -15.41
C PRO A 360 -4.77 -7.83 -15.54
N TYR A 361 -5.88 -7.39 -14.95
CA TYR A 361 -6.24 -5.97 -14.86
C TYR A 361 -5.38 -5.31 -13.78
N LEU A 362 -4.11 -5.10 -14.12
CA LEU A 362 -3.01 -4.66 -13.26
C LEU A 362 -2.14 -3.69 -14.07
N GLU A 363 -2.69 -2.52 -14.38
CA GLU A 363 -2.10 -1.51 -15.25
C GLU A 363 -0.69 -1.09 -14.82
N GLU A 364 -0.40 -1.10 -13.52
CA GLU A 364 0.91 -0.75 -12.99
C GLU A 364 1.96 -1.79 -13.37
N SER A 365 1.62 -3.09 -13.38
CA SER A 365 2.54 -4.13 -13.85
C SER A 365 2.94 -3.93 -15.31
N PHE A 366 1.99 -3.54 -16.16
CA PHE A 366 2.29 -3.22 -17.56
C PHE A 366 3.13 -1.95 -17.67
N TYR A 367 2.78 -0.89 -16.96
CA TYR A 367 3.55 0.35 -16.93
C TYR A 367 5.01 0.13 -16.49
N TRP A 368 5.23 -0.61 -15.40
CA TRP A 368 6.57 -0.89 -14.88
C TRP A 368 7.38 -1.79 -15.82
N ARG A 369 6.74 -2.77 -16.47
CA ARG A 369 7.41 -3.58 -17.50
C ARG A 369 7.80 -2.73 -18.71
N ALA A 370 6.94 -1.81 -19.14
CA ALA A 370 7.26 -0.86 -20.21
C ALA A 370 8.44 0.05 -19.86
N MET A 371 8.44 0.63 -18.66
CA MET A 371 9.56 1.43 -18.14
C MET A 371 10.88 0.67 -18.23
N ALA A 372 10.92 -0.58 -17.75
CA ALA A 372 12.11 -1.40 -17.80
C ALA A 372 12.53 -1.79 -19.23
N LYS A 373 11.57 -2.13 -20.11
CA LYS A 373 11.83 -2.43 -21.53
C LYS A 373 12.46 -1.25 -22.26
N ILE A 374 12.00 -0.01 -22.00
CA ILE A 374 12.61 1.20 -22.56
C ILE A 374 14.10 1.30 -22.19
N GLN A 375 14.44 1.05 -20.93
CA GLN A 375 15.83 1.09 -20.47
C GLN A 375 16.71 0.00 -21.10
N LEU A 376 16.10 -1.11 -21.53
CA LEU A 376 16.78 -2.18 -22.27
C LEU A 376 16.72 -2.02 -23.79
N GLY A 377 16.13 -0.93 -24.30
CA GLY A 377 16.03 -0.62 -25.72
C GLY A 377 14.87 -1.29 -26.46
N ASP A 378 13.98 -2.01 -25.77
CA ASP A 378 12.77 -2.59 -26.35
C ASP A 378 11.61 -1.58 -26.34
N GLN A 379 11.71 -0.56 -27.22
CA GLN A 379 10.66 0.45 -27.35
C GLN A 379 9.34 -0.14 -27.89
N GLY A 380 9.42 -1.13 -28.78
CA GLY A 380 8.23 -1.78 -29.36
C GLY A 380 7.41 -2.49 -28.30
N GLY A 381 8.04 -3.36 -27.50
CA GLY A 381 7.38 -4.06 -26.42
C GLY A 381 6.91 -3.14 -25.29
N ALA A 382 7.55 -1.97 -25.10
CA ALA A 382 7.08 -0.96 -24.15
C ALA A 382 5.80 -0.27 -24.61
N VAL A 383 5.69 0.07 -25.89
CA VAL A 383 4.45 0.64 -26.47
C VAL A 383 3.28 -0.34 -26.36
N GLU A 384 3.52 -1.63 -26.59
CA GLU A 384 2.51 -2.67 -26.42
C GLU A 384 2.02 -2.74 -24.98
N ASP A 385 2.93 -2.73 -24.00
CA ASP A 385 2.58 -2.75 -22.59
C ASP A 385 1.80 -1.49 -22.17
N LEU A 386 2.20 -0.31 -22.65
CA LEU A 386 1.49 0.95 -22.36
C LEU A 386 0.08 0.97 -22.95
N LYS A 387 -0.10 0.43 -24.15
CA LYS A 387 -1.43 0.28 -24.74
C LYS A 387 -2.29 -0.69 -23.93
N GLN A 388 -1.71 -1.79 -23.45
CA GLN A 388 -2.43 -2.74 -22.60
C GLN A 388 -2.81 -2.14 -21.25
N SER A 389 -1.91 -1.36 -20.64
CA SER A 389 -2.16 -0.57 -19.43
C SER A 389 -3.35 0.38 -19.62
N LEU A 390 -3.38 1.13 -20.73
CA LEU A 390 -4.46 2.08 -21.03
C LEU A 390 -5.76 1.44 -21.50
N GLU A 391 -5.72 0.21 -22.01
CA GLU A 391 -6.93 -0.59 -22.26
C GLU A 391 -7.62 -0.94 -20.93
N PHE A 392 -6.85 -1.23 -19.90
CA PHE A 392 -7.37 -1.60 -18.58
C PHE A 392 -7.68 -0.40 -17.69
N HIS A 393 -6.92 0.68 -17.79
CA HIS A 393 -7.19 1.92 -17.08
C HIS A 393 -7.09 3.09 -18.07
N PRO A 394 -8.18 3.39 -18.80
CA PRO A 394 -8.22 4.54 -19.70
C PRO A 394 -7.92 5.82 -18.93
N GLY A 395 -6.86 6.53 -19.33
CA GLY A 395 -6.44 7.77 -18.67
C GLY A 395 -5.46 7.59 -17.51
N PHE A 396 -4.93 6.39 -17.29
CA PHE A 396 -3.84 6.18 -16.32
C PHE A 396 -2.64 7.06 -16.65
N ILE A 397 -2.52 8.17 -15.92
CA ILE A 397 -1.64 9.30 -16.26
C ILE A 397 -0.18 8.85 -16.51
N PRO A 398 0.42 7.98 -15.67
CA PRO A 398 1.78 7.50 -15.92
C PRO A 398 1.95 6.87 -17.30
N SER A 399 1.02 6.01 -17.71
CA SER A 399 1.08 5.36 -19.02
C SER A 399 0.78 6.31 -20.17
N VAL A 400 -0.15 7.26 -20.01
CA VAL A 400 -0.42 8.30 -21.02
C VAL A 400 0.84 9.12 -21.29
N VAL A 401 1.49 9.60 -20.23
CA VAL A 401 2.69 10.43 -20.33
C VAL A 401 3.85 9.64 -20.95
N LEU A 402 4.07 8.41 -20.51
CA LEU A 402 5.18 7.60 -21.04
C LEU A 402 4.96 7.24 -22.51
N LEU A 403 3.73 6.91 -22.92
CA LEU A 403 3.40 6.58 -24.30
C LEU A 403 3.69 7.76 -25.25
N GLN A 404 3.34 8.98 -24.83
CA GLN A 404 3.65 10.20 -25.58
C GLN A 404 5.16 10.42 -25.72
N GLN A 405 5.94 10.17 -24.66
CA GLN A 405 7.40 10.34 -24.67
C GLN A 405 8.10 9.38 -25.62
N VAL A 406 7.62 8.13 -25.73
CA VAL A 406 8.21 7.12 -26.63
C VAL A 406 7.65 7.17 -28.06
N GLY A 407 6.85 8.19 -28.39
CA GLY A 407 6.32 8.41 -29.74
C GLY A 407 5.16 7.50 -30.14
N GLY A 408 4.48 6.87 -29.18
CA GLY A 408 3.23 6.16 -29.44
C GLY A 408 2.07 7.14 -29.59
N GLN A 409 1.31 7.02 -30.69
CA GLN A 409 0.00 7.68 -30.84
C GLN A 409 -1.12 6.81 -30.29
#